data_AF-A0A2N2W990-F1
#
_entry.id   AF-A0A2N2W990-F1
#
_cell.length_a   1.000
_cell.length_b   1.000
_cell.length_c   1.000
_cell.angle_alpha   90.00
_cell.angle_beta   90.00
_cell.angle_gamma   90.00
#
_symmetry.space_group_name_H-M   'P 1'
#
loop_
_entity.id
_entity.type
_entity.pdbx_description
1 polymer ?
#
loop_
_entity_poly.entity_id
_entity_poly.type
_entity_poly.pdbx_seq_one_letter_code
_entity_poly.pdbx_strand_id
1 'polypeptide(L)'
;MATFEVGMGTPITGIFSGIDWSNSPYFLKIENDPKGGTNYSMTGISEILSVPYAMHAKTAETLSGNISDLYPTIWNTNGNRIYYNNGNVGIGINKPTRTLHINKGYDAFPILVHSPTGSAGIEINTPVNTSSGGILYSFESTPIWY
;
A
#
# COMPACT_ATOMS: atom_id res chain seq x y z
N MET A 1 -8.40 29.55 -47.96
CA MET A 1 -8.91 28.94 -46.72
C MET A 1 -8.57 29.89 -45.59
N ALA A 2 -9.54 30.30 -44.77
CA ALA A 2 -9.29 31.16 -43.61
C ALA A 2 -9.31 30.29 -42.35
N THR A 3 -8.30 30.42 -41.51
CA THR A 3 -8.25 29.80 -40.18
C THR A 3 -8.81 30.79 -39.16
N PHE A 4 -9.83 30.39 -38.41
CA PHE A 4 -10.39 31.18 -37.31
C PHE A 4 -9.73 30.72 -36.01
N GLU A 5 -8.94 31.60 -35.40
CA GLU A 5 -8.21 31.31 -34.18
C GLU A 5 -9.03 31.75 -32.96
N VAL A 6 -9.22 30.84 -32.00
CA VAL A 6 -9.98 31.08 -30.76
C VAL A 6 -9.03 30.94 -29.57
N GLY A 7 -9.09 31.87 -28.61
CA GLY A 7 -8.43 31.70 -27.31
C GLY A 7 -7.18 32.57 -27.03
N MET A 8 -6.81 33.49 -27.94
CA MET A 8 -5.71 34.45 -27.72
C MET A 8 -6.14 35.75 -27.00
N GLY A 9 -7.40 35.86 -26.57
CA GLY A 9 -7.94 37.04 -25.90
C GLY A 9 -7.49 37.14 -24.43
N THR A 10 -7.44 38.36 -23.88
CA THR A 10 -7.20 38.57 -22.45
C THR A 10 -8.48 38.23 -21.66
N PRO A 11 -8.42 37.37 -20.62
CA PRO A 11 -9.60 37.04 -19.82
C PRO A 11 -10.17 38.30 -19.14
N ILE A 12 -11.46 38.56 -19.34
CA ILE A 12 -12.16 39.67 -18.66
C ILE A 12 -12.60 39.25 -17.25
N THR A 13 -12.98 37.97 -17.08
CA THR A 13 -13.36 37.38 -15.79
C THR A 13 -12.89 35.92 -15.69
N GLY A 14 -12.41 35.53 -14.51
CA GLY A 14 -11.97 34.16 -14.22
C GLY A 14 -10.66 33.76 -14.91
N ILE A 15 -10.11 32.61 -14.50
CA ILE A 15 -8.98 31.94 -15.14
C ILE A 15 -9.36 30.47 -15.34
N PHE A 16 -8.95 29.87 -16.46
CA PHE A 16 -9.33 28.49 -16.79
C PHE A 16 -8.88 27.48 -15.72
N SER A 17 -7.71 27.71 -15.11
CA SER A 17 -7.16 26.88 -14.02
C SER A 17 -7.89 27.03 -12.69
N GLY A 18 -8.74 28.05 -12.53
CA GLY A 18 -9.50 28.32 -11.31
C GLY A 18 -10.90 27.72 -11.32
N ILE A 19 -11.29 27.03 -12.39
CA ILE A 19 -12.61 26.40 -12.51
C ILE A 19 -12.62 25.13 -11.65
N ASP A 20 -13.56 25.04 -10.71
CA ASP A 20 -13.77 23.83 -9.90
C ASP A 20 -14.54 22.76 -10.68
N TRP A 21 -13.83 22.03 -11.55
CA TRP A 21 -14.39 20.96 -12.39
C TRP A 21 -15.11 19.82 -11.63
N SER A 22 -15.13 19.82 -10.30
CA SER A 22 -15.89 18.85 -9.52
C SER A 22 -17.38 19.14 -9.40
N ASN A 23 -17.81 20.37 -9.70
CA ASN A 23 -19.23 20.69 -9.79
C ASN A 23 -19.79 20.28 -11.15
N SER A 24 -21.08 19.99 -11.23
CA SER A 24 -21.77 19.66 -12.48
C SER A 24 -23.18 20.22 -12.41
N PRO A 25 -23.77 20.69 -13.53
CA PRO A 25 -23.25 20.68 -14.91
C PRO A 25 -22.46 21.94 -15.33
N TYR A 26 -21.55 21.77 -16.30
CA TYR A 26 -20.80 22.86 -16.94
C TYR A 26 -21.20 23.06 -18.40
N PHE A 27 -21.21 24.31 -18.85
CA PHE A 27 -21.61 24.69 -20.21
C PHE A 27 -20.56 25.56 -20.88
N LEU A 28 -20.30 25.27 -22.17
CA LEU A 28 -19.57 26.15 -23.06
C LEU A 28 -20.56 27.15 -23.68
N LYS A 29 -20.38 28.43 -23.36
CA LYS A 29 -21.09 29.53 -23.99
C LYS A 29 -20.17 30.16 -25.04
N ILE A 30 -20.67 30.28 -26.27
CA ILE A 30 -19.96 30.94 -27.36
C ILE A 30 -20.73 32.20 -27.73
N GLU A 31 -20.03 33.32 -27.76
CA GLU A 31 -20.58 34.62 -28.15
C GLU A 31 -19.63 35.28 -29.15
N ASN A 32 -20.18 36.06 -30.07
CA ASN A 32 -19.42 36.82 -31.05
C ASN A 32 -19.73 38.32 -30.92
N ASP A 33 -18.74 39.15 -31.20
CA ASP A 33 -18.95 40.59 -31.40
C ASP A 33 -18.48 40.97 -32.81
N PRO A 34 -19.39 40.95 -33.80
CA PRO A 34 -19.04 41.30 -35.17
C PRO A 34 -18.62 42.77 -35.35
N LYS A 35 -18.91 43.64 -34.38
CA LYS A 35 -18.59 45.08 -34.43
C LYS A 35 -17.32 45.43 -33.64
N GLY A 36 -16.74 44.47 -32.92
CA GLY A 36 -15.48 44.62 -32.16
C GLY A 36 -15.59 45.53 -30.94
N GLY A 37 -16.76 45.62 -30.31
CA GLY A 37 -17.00 46.38 -29.08
C GLY A 37 -17.04 45.49 -27.82
N THR A 38 -18.00 45.77 -26.94
CA THR A 38 -18.23 45.02 -25.68
C THR A 38 -19.56 44.25 -25.69
N ASN A 39 -20.27 44.22 -26.81
CA ASN A 39 -21.62 43.69 -26.90
C ASN A 39 -21.59 42.39 -27.69
N TYR A 40 -21.46 41.29 -26.94
CA TYR A 40 -21.39 39.96 -27.49
C TYR A 40 -22.81 39.40 -27.73
N SER A 41 -23.08 38.90 -28.94
CA SER A 41 -24.30 38.14 -29.24
C SER A 41 -24.07 36.64 -29.09
N MET A 42 -24.99 35.97 -28.39
CA MET A 42 -24.91 34.53 -28.16
C MET A 42 -25.03 33.76 -29.48
N THR A 43 -24.01 32.96 -29.79
CA THR A 43 -23.95 32.12 -30.98
C THR A 43 -24.27 30.65 -30.66
N GLY A 44 -24.09 30.21 -29.41
CA GLY A 44 -24.53 28.90 -28.95
C GLY A 44 -24.19 28.59 -27.49
N ILE A 45 -24.88 27.59 -26.94
CA ILE A 45 -24.58 26.96 -25.64
C ILE A 45 -24.51 25.44 -25.88
N SER A 46 -23.45 24.81 -25.40
CA SER A 46 -23.29 23.35 -25.41
C SER A 46 -22.88 22.87 -24.02
N GLU A 47 -23.46 21.77 -23.55
CA GLU A 47 -23.04 21.15 -22.29
C GLU A 47 -21.69 20.46 -22.48
N ILE A 48 -20.77 20.64 -21.52
CA ILE A 48 -19.51 19.89 -21.47
C ILE A 48 -19.76 18.68 -20.58
N LEU A 49 -20.03 17.55 -21.21
CA LEU A 49 -20.09 16.27 -20.52
C LEU A 49 -18.67 15.89 -20.09
N SER A 50 -18.46 15.72 -18.78
CA SER A 50 -17.20 15.17 -18.27
C SER A 50 -17.00 13.78 -18.87
N VAL A 51 -15.99 13.65 -19.74
CA VAL A 51 -15.54 12.36 -20.27
C VAL A 51 -14.99 11.55 -19.08
N PRO A 52 -15.13 10.20 -19.03
CA PRO A 52 -14.78 9.39 -17.85
C PRO A 52 -13.41 9.68 -17.20
N TYR A 53 -12.45 10.20 -17.98
CA TYR A 53 -11.13 10.57 -17.50
C TYR A 53 -11.10 11.76 -16.51
N ALA A 54 -12.05 12.70 -16.59
CA ALA A 54 -12.11 13.85 -15.67
C ALA A 54 -12.67 13.47 -14.29
N MET A 55 -13.57 12.48 -14.22
CA MET A 55 -14.19 12.02 -12.96
C MET A 55 -13.25 11.13 -12.14
N HIS A 56 -12.29 10.46 -12.79
CA HIS A 56 -11.31 9.59 -12.13
C HIS A 56 -10.06 10.32 -11.62
N ALA A 57 -9.78 11.54 -12.07
CA ALA A 57 -8.58 12.28 -11.67
C ALA A 57 -8.53 12.57 -10.15
N LYS A 58 -9.68 12.60 -9.45
CA LYS A 58 -9.77 12.85 -8.00
C LYS A 58 -9.84 11.58 -7.13
N THR A 59 -10.06 10.40 -7.73
CA THR A 59 -10.22 9.14 -6.97
C THR A 59 -8.90 8.43 -6.64
N ALA A 60 -7.75 8.97 -7.03
CA ALA A 60 -6.44 8.34 -6.82
C ALA A 60 -5.37 9.25 -6.17
N GLU A 61 -5.73 10.37 -5.54
CA GLU A 61 -4.72 11.29 -4.99
C GLU A 61 -4.10 10.82 -3.66
N THR A 62 -4.80 10.02 -2.86
CA THR A 62 -4.22 9.57 -1.58
C THR A 62 -4.96 8.35 -1.04
N LEU A 63 -4.23 7.28 -0.70
CA LEU A 63 -4.72 6.33 0.30
C LEU A 63 -4.71 7.05 1.65
N SER A 64 -5.84 7.66 2.02
CA SER A 64 -6.05 8.18 3.37
C SER A 64 -6.47 7.02 4.27
N GLY A 65 -5.50 6.23 4.73
CA GLY A 65 -5.71 5.09 5.60
C GLY A 65 -4.39 4.41 5.95
N ASN A 66 -4.40 3.52 6.95
CA ASN A 66 -3.22 2.69 7.21
C ASN A 66 -3.08 1.67 6.08
N ILE A 67 -1.91 1.59 5.43
CA ILE A 67 -1.60 0.56 4.42
C ILE A 67 -1.85 -0.87 4.95
N SER A 68 -1.79 -1.03 6.27
CA SER A 68 -2.13 -2.25 7.01
C SER A 68 -3.56 -2.77 6.77
N ASP A 69 -4.49 -1.92 6.35
CA ASP A 69 -5.87 -2.34 6.05
C ASP A 69 -6.02 -2.92 4.63
N LEU A 70 -5.13 -2.55 3.72
CA LEU A 70 -5.10 -3.07 2.34
C LEU A 70 -4.25 -4.34 2.23
N TYR A 71 -3.22 -4.46 3.07
CA TYR A 71 -2.38 -5.64 3.19
C TYR A 71 -2.12 -5.93 4.68
N PRO A 72 -2.94 -6.77 5.35
CA PRO A 72 -2.73 -7.07 6.76
C PRO A 72 -1.36 -7.70 6.96
N THR A 73 -0.49 -6.99 7.66
CA THR A 73 0.82 -7.52 8.04
C THR A 73 0.60 -8.56 9.12
N ILE A 74 1.00 -9.81 8.87
CA ILE A 74 0.89 -10.89 9.86
C ILE A 74 1.67 -10.53 11.14
N TRP A 75 2.77 -9.79 10.99
CA TRP A 75 3.57 -9.29 12.09
C TRP A 75 3.04 -7.93 12.59
N ASN A 76 2.88 -7.83 13.91
CA ASN A 76 2.52 -6.59 14.60
C ASN A 76 3.77 -5.91 15.18
N THR A 77 3.69 -4.61 15.44
CA THR A 77 4.77 -3.84 16.07
C THR A 77 4.34 -3.28 17.42
N ASN A 78 5.28 -3.17 18.36
CA ASN A 78 5.11 -2.44 19.63
C ASN A 78 6.41 -1.70 19.94
N GLY A 79 6.44 -0.40 19.62
CA GLY A 79 7.68 0.38 19.57
C GLY A 79 8.64 -0.22 18.55
N ASN A 80 9.87 -0.51 18.98
CA ASN A 80 10.90 -1.13 18.14
C ASN A 80 10.86 -2.67 18.12
N ARG A 81 9.79 -3.30 18.64
CA ARG A 81 9.63 -4.77 18.67
C ARG A 81 8.66 -5.23 17.59
N ILE A 82 8.92 -6.40 17.02
CA ILE A 82 8.04 -7.09 16.06
C ILE A 82 7.56 -8.39 16.72
N TYR A 83 6.26 -8.71 16.61
CA TYR A 83 5.66 -9.90 17.24
C TYR A 83 4.49 -10.49 16.45
N TYR A 84 4.19 -11.77 16.72
CA TYR A 84 3.03 -12.49 16.20
C TYR A 84 2.40 -13.34 17.30
N ASN A 85 1.12 -13.13 17.62
CA ASN A 85 0.42 -13.79 18.73
C ASN A 85 -0.71 -14.72 18.27
N ASN A 86 -1.01 -14.78 16.97
CA ASN A 86 -2.18 -15.49 16.44
C ASN A 86 -1.81 -16.87 15.86
N GLY A 87 -0.67 -17.45 16.28
CA GLY A 87 -0.26 -18.78 15.86
C GLY A 87 1.24 -19.02 16.00
N ASN A 88 1.73 -19.97 15.22
CA ASN A 88 3.14 -20.39 15.20
C ASN A 88 3.90 -19.72 14.05
N VAL A 89 5.19 -19.50 14.23
CA VAL A 89 6.13 -19.00 13.23
C VAL A 89 6.89 -20.17 12.61
N GLY A 90 6.76 -20.34 11.30
CA GLY A 90 7.52 -21.32 10.51
C GLY A 90 8.65 -20.65 9.73
N ILE A 91 9.86 -21.21 9.78
CA ILE A 91 10.95 -20.85 8.86
C ILE A 91 11.33 -22.10 8.07
N GLY A 92 11.11 -22.07 6.75
CA GLY A 92 11.31 -23.24 5.87
C GLY A 92 10.26 -24.35 6.00
N ILE A 93 9.16 -24.09 6.74
CA ILE A 93 8.03 -25.01 6.89
C ILE A 93 6.69 -24.26 6.80
N ASN A 94 5.69 -24.86 6.15
CA ASN A 94 4.35 -24.26 5.95
C ASN A 94 3.28 -24.72 6.97
N LYS A 95 3.62 -25.71 7.82
CA LYS A 95 2.77 -26.24 8.90
C LYS A 95 3.56 -26.37 10.20
N PRO A 96 3.93 -25.25 10.84
CA PRO A 96 4.68 -25.27 12.10
C PRO A 96 3.90 -25.92 13.25
N THR A 97 4.52 -26.85 13.99
CA THR A 97 3.88 -27.66 15.06
C THR A 97 4.21 -27.15 16.47
N ARG A 98 5.04 -26.11 16.57
CA ARG A 98 5.47 -25.42 17.80
C ARG A 98 5.56 -23.93 17.50
N THR A 99 5.53 -23.08 18.55
CA THR A 99 5.52 -21.61 18.44
C THR A 99 6.58 -21.06 17.51
N LEU A 100 7.78 -21.62 17.54
CA LEU A 100 8.81 -21.44 16.51
C LEU A 100 9.20 -22.81 15.97
N HIS A 101 9.01 -23.05 14.68
CA HIS A 101 9.43 -24.27 14.01
C HIS A 101 10.31 -23.91 12.81
N ILE A 102 11.58 -24.27 12.88
CA ILE A 102 12.55 -24.06 11.82
C ILE A 102 12.87 -25.41 11.21
N ASN A 103 12.59 -25.57 9.92
CA ASN A 103 12.97 -26.74 9.14
C ASN A 103 13.82 -26.26 7.97
N LYS A 104 15.10 -26.60 7.97
CA LYS A 104 16.02 -26.20 6.90
C LYS A 104 16.67 -27.44 6.27
N GLY A 105 15.85 -28.26 5.61
CA GLY A 105 16.27 -29.29 4.65
C GLY A 105 17.51 -30.09 5.06
N TYR A 106 18.34 -30.48 4.07
CA TYR A 106 19.63 -31.12 4.31
C TYR A 106 20.77 -30.08 4.31
N ASP A 107 21.77 -30.30 5.18
CA ASP A 107 23.09 -29.64 5.23
C ASP A 107 23.21 -28.22 5.83
N ALA A 108 22.30 -27.78 6.72
CA ALA A 108 22.52 -26.57 7.51
C ALA A 108 22.02 -26.69 8.96
N PHE A 109 22.76 -26.11 9.90
CA PHE A 109 22.24 -25.85 11.24
C PHE A 109 21.06 -24.87 11.12
N PRO A 110 19.84 -25.23 11.55
CA PRO A 110 18.66 -24.38 11.40
C PRO A 110 18.77 -23.07 12.19
N ILE A 111 19.62 -23.04 13.22
CA ILE A 111 19.92 -21.87 14.05
C ILE A 111 21.43 -21.77 14.21
N LEU A 112 22.01 -20.64 13.80
CA LEU A 112 23.40 -20.26 14.10
C LEU A 112 23.37 -19.15 15.15
N VAL A 113 24.05 -19.37 16.27
CA VAL A 113 24.26 -18.37 17.32
C VAL A 113 25.74 -18.02 17.34
N HIS A 114 26.09 -16.82 16.86
CA HIS A 114 27.48 -16.39 16.66
C HIS A 114 27.66 -14.92 17.09
N SER A 115 28.78 -14.63 17.74
CA SER A 115 29.23 -13.27 18.01
C SER A 115 30.73 -13.16 17.73
N PRO A 116 31.17 -12.19 16.91
CA PRO A 116 32.59 -12.02 16.59
C PRO A 116 33.37 -11.29 17.69
N THR A 117 32.69 -10.58 18.60
CA THR A 117 33.31 -9.65 19.55
C THR A 117 32.67 -9.66 20.95
N GLY A 118 31.82 -10.65 21.27
CA GLY A 118 31.14 -10.74 22.56
C GLY A 118 30.49 -12.10 22.80
N SER A 119 29.49 -12.16 23.69
CA SER A 119 28.77 -13.39 24.01
C SER A 119 27.70 -13.72 22.97
N ALA A 120 27.56 -15.00 22.64
CA ALA A 120 26.43 -15.54 21.89
C ALA A 120 25.92 -16.77 22.65
N GLY A 121 24.62 -16.90 22.84
CA GLY A 121 24.05 -18.01 23.58
C GLY A 121 22.54 -18.11 23.40
N ILE A 122 22.00 -19.25 23.81
CA ILE A 122 20.57 -19.49 23.93
C ILE A 122 20.28 -19.52 25.44
N GLU A 123 19.58 -18.51 25.95
CA GLU A 123 19.08 -18.51 27.32
C GLU A 123 17.73 -19.24 27.36
N ILE A 124 17.60 -20.20 28.27
CA ILE A 124 16.33 -20.88 28.54
C ILE A 124 15.89 -20.48 29.95
N ASN A 125 14.97 -19.52 30.02
CA ASN A 125 14.42 -19.05 31.28
C ASN A 125 13.04 -19.68 31.51
N THR A 126 12.84 -20.30 32.66
CA THR A 126 11.54 -20.76 33.11
C THR A 126 11.10 -19.91 34.31
N PRO A 127 9.82 -19.55 34.44
CA PRO A 127 9.30 -18.96 35.67
C PRO A 127 9.74 -19.80 36.87
N VAL A 128 10.05 -19.15 37.99
CA VAL A 128 10.09 -19.85 39.28
C VAL A 128 8.80 -20.66 39.38
N ASN A 129 8.91 -21.96 39.65
CA ASN A 129 7.84 -22.94 39.86
C ASN A 129 7.37 -23.78 38.64
N THR A 130 7.96 -23.69 37.46
CA THR A 130 7.66 -24.64 36.36
C THR A 130 8.91 -25.30 35.80
N SER A 131 9.07 -26.60 36.09
CA SER A 131 10.10 -27.43 35.48
C SER A 131 9.77 -27.61 34.00
N SER A 132 10.58 -27.05 33.09
CA SER A 132 10.98 -27.63 31.78
C SER A 132 11.60 -26.57 30.89
N GLY A 133 12.90 -26.32 31.09
CA GLY A 133 13.76 -25.69 30.10
C GLY A 133 14.83 -26.69 29.70
N GLY A 134 14.88 -27.12 28.45
CA GLY A 134 15.85 -28.14 28.02
C GLY A 134 15.91 -28.29 26.51
N ILE A 135 17.07 -28.75 26.04
CA ILE A 135 17.26 -29.13 24.64
C ILE A 135 16.91 -30.61 24.54
N LEU A 136 15.85 -30.94 23.78
CA LEU A 136 15.48 -32.33 23.51
C LEU A 136 16.02 -32.73 22.13
N TYR A 137 16.73 -33.85 22.08
CA TYR A 137 17.14 -34.49 20.83
C TYR A 137 16.30 -35.77 20.66
N SER A 138 15.72 -35.98 19.48
CA SER A 138 15.04 -37.23 19.12
C SER A 138 15.55 -37.74 17.80
N PHE A 139 15.86 -39.04 17.72
CA PHE A 139 16.15 -39.73 16.48
C PHE A 139 14.92 -40.56 16.11
N GLU A 140 14.40 -40.43 14.90
CA GLU A 140 13.46 -41.43 14.37
C GLU A 140 14.28 -42.61 13.88
N SER A 141 14.28 -43.72 14.62
CA SER A 141 14.81 -44.99 14.14
C SER A 141 13.64 -45.96 13.98
N THR A 142 13.28 -46.32 12.75
CA THR A 142 12.64 -47.62 12.52
C THR A 142 13.75 -48.65 12.32
N PRO A 143 14.01 -49.55 13.29
CA PRO A 143 15.00 -50.61 13.07
C PRO A 143 14.44 -51.58 12.04
N ILE A 144 15.17 -51.81 10.95
CA ILE A 144 14.92 -52.93 10.05
C ILE A 144 15.63 -54.14 10.67
N TRP A 145 14.85 -55.01 11.30
CA TRP A 145 15.34 -56.31 11.75
C TRP A 145 15.35 -57.25 10.53
N TYR A 146 16.51 -57.81 10.21
CA TYR A 146 16.66 -58.92 9.27
C TYR A 146 16.35 -60.25 9.97
#